data_AF-A0A924K048-F1
#
_entry.id   AF-A0A924K048-F1
#
_cell.length_a   1.000
_cell.length_b   1.000
_cell.length_c   1.000
_cell.angle_alpha   90.00
_cell.angle_beta   90.00
_cell.angle_gamma   90.00
#
_symmetry.space_group_name_H-M   'P 1'
#
loop_
_entity.id
_entity.type
_entity.pdbx_description
1 polymer ?
#
loop_
_entity_poly.entity_id
_entity_poly.type
_entity_poly.pdbx_seq_one_letter_code
_entity_poly.pdbx_strand_id
1 'polypeptide(L)'
;MPRLFKSTSGLVLFVLLLVALWHFLDDSVFRFPGLSGPPLPSAIQAEKPTSTQAFGGGAKSRLAVLLTDRDSSWLGLVHGLKSFGIPFTLTEDYQEALKHQVVMVYPVVSGKVMTPEALSALAAFPAKGGTLVATHVLGGGLNELSGFSQAVPSTARSRMRFGANNAFVKRYFGTIEQSTQFGSAQQPRGSYAYANPTGTVLAQYEDGTAALITRDVGQGRTYALGLDIGALSLLGQNNRQEGVNTSYVNTFEPGLDTLYLWLRDIYQQHEPDAVVLGTVPDGKRLSILLTHDIDFTRSVNNALAYAQFQKEQGVAGTYFIQTKYVRDWNDDVFFNTAGAAKVSQLKDMGMEVASHS
;
A
#
# COMPACT_ATOMS: atom_id res chain seq x y z
N MET A 1 31.11 60.05 -46.80
CA MET A 1 31.61 58.76 -46.27
C MET A 1 31.59 58.81 -44.74
N PRO A 2 30.61 58.20 -44.04
CA PRO A 2 30.64 58.14 -42.59
C PRO A 2 31.53 56.97 -42.14
N ARG A 3 32.45 57.25 -41.22
CA ARG A 3 33.34 56.26 -40.60
C ARG A 3 32.52 55.31 -39.73
N LEU A 4 32.45 54.04 -40.12
CA LEU A 4 32.07 52.95 -39.23
C LEU A 4 33.07 52.92 -38.06
N PHE A 5 32.70 53.47 -36.91
CA PHE A 5 33.33 53.10 -35.65
C PHE A 5 32.92 51.64 -35.38
N LYS A 6 33.84 50.71 -35.62
CA LYS A 6 33.67 49.32 -35.20
C LYS A 6 33.52 49.31 -33.67
N SER A 7 32.32 49.02 -33.17
CA SER A 7 32.04 48.77 -31.76
C SER A 7 32.65 47.42 -31.36
N THR A 8 33.98 47.37 -31.27
CA THR A 8 34.69 46.20 -30.75
C THR A 8 34.37 45.97 -29.27
N SER A 9 34.12 47.04 -28.52
CA SER A 9 33.80 46.96 -27.08
C SER A 9 32.44 46.32 -26.79
N GLY A 10 31.42 46.57 -27.62
CA GLY A 10 30.09 45.95 -27.46
C GLY A 10 30.10 44.45 -27.80
N LEU A 11 30.87 44.06 -28.82
CA LEU A 11 31.05 42.65 -29.19
C LEU A 11 31.80 41.88 -28.11
N VAL A 12 32.85 42.46 -27.53
CA VAL A 12 33.62 41.84 -26.43
C VAL A 12 32.76 41.64 -25.18
N LEU A 13 31.96 42.64 -24.79
CA LEU A 13 31.07 42.52 -23.64
C LEU A 13 29.98 41.46 -23.86
N PHE A 14 29.42 41.38 -25.07
CA PHE A 14 28.43 40.37 -25.43
C PHE A 14 29.02 38.96 -25.41
N VAL A 15 30.25 38.78 -25.94
CA VAL A 15 30.96 37.50 -25.88
C VAL A 15 31.28 37.12 -24.44
N LEU A 16 31.73 38.06 -23.61
CA LEU A 16 31.99 37.79 -22.18
C LEU A 16 30.72 37.42 -21.42
N LEU A 17 29.59 38.07 -21.70
CA LEU A 17 28.29 37.73 -21.13
C LEU A 17 27.81 36.35 -21.59
N LEU A 18 28.00 36.00 -22.86
CA LEU A 18 27.70 34.67 -23.38
C LEU A 18 28.60 33.59 -22.78
N VAL A 19 29.89 33.86 -22.59
CA VAL A 19 30.83 32.94 -21.94
C VAL A 19 30.50 32.79 -20.45
N ALA A 20 30.16 33.88 -19.76
CA ALA A 20 29.75 33.83 -18.35
C ALA A 20 28.42 33.08 -18.19
N LEU A 21 27.44 33.32 -19.08
CA LEU A 21 26.18 32.59 -19.10
C LEU A 21 26.38 31.11 -19.46
N TRP A 22 27.26 30.82 -20.42
CA TRP A 22 27.63 29.44 -20.76
C TRP A 22 28.29 28.75 -19.57
N HIS A 23 29.28 29.36 -18.91
CA HIS A 23 29.90 28.79 -17.71
C HIS A 23 28.90 28.59 -16.56
N PHE A 24 28.00 29.54 -16.35
CA PHE A 24 26.97 29.43 -15.33
C PHE A 24 25.97 28.31 -15.62
N LEU A 25 25.66 28.04 -16.89
CA LEU A 25 24.82 26.93 -17.34
C LEU A 25 25.57 25.59 -17.37
N ASP A 26 26.87 25.58 -17.67
CA ASP A 26 27.70 24.37 -17.74
C ASP A 26 27.94 23.76 -16.34
N ASP A 27 28.07 24.59 -15.31
CA ASP A 27 28.18 24.16 -13.91
C ASP A 27 26.89 23.56 -13.33
N SER A 28 25.78 23.57 -14.08
CA SER A 28 24.50 23.03 -13.60
C SER A 28 24.37 21.52 -13.78
N VAL A 29 25.19 20.89 -14.63
CA VAL A 29 25.10 19.45 -14.95
C VAL A 29 26.48 18.81 -14.95
N PHE A 30 26.72 17.90 -14.01
CA PHE A 30 27.92 17.08 -14.00
C PHE A 30 27.82 15.95 -15.03
N ARG A 31 28.85 15.79 -15.85
CA ARG A 31 28.96 14.71 -16.85
C ARG A 31 30.23 13.91 -16.60
N PHE A 32 30.09 12.61 -16.39
CA PHE A 32 31.25 11.72 -16.31
C PHE A 32 31.94 11.63 -17.68
N PRO A 33 33.25 11.90 -17.76
CA PRO A 33 33.99 11.77 -19.01
C PRO A 33 33.91 10.34 -19.57
N GLY A 34 33.67 10.20 -20.87
CA GLY A 34 33.68 8.91 -21.56
C GLY A 34 32.45 8.03 -21.34
N LEU A 35 31.42 8.50 -20.61
CA LEU A 35 30.14 7.80 -20.49
C LEU A 35 29.10 8.38 -21.45
N SER A 36 28.33 7.49 -22.07
CA SER A 36 27.14 7.84 -22.87
C SER A 36 25.93 7.08 -22.33
N GLY A 37 24.75 7.72 -22.38
CA GLY A 37 23.50 7.08 -21.99
C GLY A 37 23.13 5.86 -22.87
N PRO A 38 22.16 5.03 -22.43
CA PRO A 38 21.71 3.89 -23.22
C PRO A 38 21.22 4.35 -24.60
N PRO A 39 21.64 3.69 -25.70
CA PRO A 39 21.28 4.10 -27.05
C PRO A 39 19.85 3.73 -27.44
N LEU A 40 19.22 2.83 -26.67
CA LEU A 40 17.87 2.36 -26.91
C LEU A 40 16.86 3.32 -26.28
N PRO A 41 15.80 3.70 -27.01
CA PRO A 41 14.72 4.48 -26.42
C PRO A 41 14.03 3.67 -25.32
N SER A 42 13.77 4.32 -24.19
CA SER A 42 12.90 3.76 -23.16
C SER A 42 11.48 3.63 -23.72
N ALA A 43 10.91 2.42 -23.65
CA ALA A 43 9.54 2.16 -24.06
C ALA A 43 8.70 1.77 -22.84
N ILE A 44 7.55 2.43 -22.66
CA ILE A 44 6.54 1.99 -21.71
C ILE A 44 5.82 0.80 -22.36
N GLN A 45 5.82 -0.34 -21.69
CA GLN A 45 5.10 -1.51 -22.19
C GLN A 45 3.59 -1.24 -22.16
N ALA A 46 2.87 -1.74 -23.17
CA ALA A 46 1.42 -1.67 -23.16
C ALA A 46 0.86 -2.44 -21.96
N GLU A 47 -0.12 -1.84 -21.29
CA GLU A 47 -0.80 -2.46 -20.16
C GLU A 47 -1.47 -3.76 -20.60
N LYS A 48 -1.29 -4.81 -19.81
CA LYS A 48 -1.97 -6.10 -20.00
C LYS A 48 -2.97 -6.29 -18.86
N PRO A 49 -4.29 -6.22 -19.12
CA PRO A 49 -5.29 -6.48 -18.10
C PRO A 49 -5.08 -7.85 -17.46
N THR A 50 -5.11 -7.91 -16.14
CA THR A 50 -5.00 -9.18 -15.42
C THR A 50 -6.37 -9.85 -15.37
N SER A 51 -6.46 -11.10 -15.82
CA SER A 51 -7.70 -11.89 -15.74
C SER A 51 -7.96 -12.37 -14.31
N THR A 52 -9.22 -12.30 -13.86
CA THR A 52 -9.67 -12.82 -12.56
C THR A 52 -9.43 -14.34 -12.45
N GLN A 53 -9.48 -15.05 -13.57
CA GLN A 53 -9.25 -16.50 -13.64
C GLN A 53 -7.83 -16.91 -13.21
N ALA A 54 -6.86 -16.00 -13.28
CA ALA A 54 -5.49 -16.25 -12.83
C ALA A 54 -5.40 -16.52 -11.32
N PHE A 55 -6.46 -16.21 -10.56
CA PHE A 55 -6.54 -16.37 -9.11
C PHE A 55 -7.62 -17.37 -8.68
N GLY A 56 -8.21 -18.13 -9.60
CA GLY A 56 -9.21 -19.15 -9.30
C GLY A 56 -8.60 -20.51 -8.93
N GLY A 57 -9.38 -21.32 -8.19
CA GLY A 57 -9.10 -22.72 -7.91
C GLY A 57 -8.26 -22.98 -6.65
N GLY A 58 -7.74 -24.20 -6.55
CA GLY A 58 -7.01 -24.70 -5.37
C GLY A 58 -7.90 -25.46 -4.39
N ALA A 59 -7.40 -25.65 -3.16
CA ALA A 59 -8.10 -26.40 -2.13
C ALA A 59 -9.28 -25.61 -1.53
N LYS A 60 -10.28 -26.33 -1.01
CA LYS A 60 -11.46 -25.75 -0.35
C LYS A 60 -11.15 -25.06 0.98
N SER A 61 -9.97 -25.29 1.55
CA SER A 61 -9.49 -24.60 2.76
C SER A 61 -8.93 -23.20 2.49
N ARG A 62 -9.03 -22.68 1.26
CA ARG A 62 -8.66 -21.29 0.96
C ARG A 62 -9.79 -20.33 1.34
N LEU A 63 -9.46 -19.07 1.63
CA LEU A 63 -10.45 -17.99 1.66
C LEU A 63 -11.08 -17.84 0.26
N ALA A 64 -12.39 -18.00 0.12
CA ALA A 64 -13.06 -17.69 -1.15
C ALA A 64 -13.39 -16.21 -1.22
N VAL A 65 -12.93 -15.52 -2.26
CA VAL A 65 -13.35 -14.17 -2.59
C VAL A 65 -14.39 -14.26 -3.71
N LEU A 66 -15.65 -13.97 -3.37
CA LEU A 66 -16.73 -13.79 -4.31
C LEU A 66 -16.70 -12.36 -4.85
N LEU A 67 -16.24 -12.21 -6.09
CA LEU A 67 -16.15 -10.94 -6.79
C LEU A 67 -17.51 -10.56 -7.38
N THR A 68 -18.07 -9.43 -6.94
CA THR A 68 -19.37 -8.92 -7.41
C THR A 68 -19.24 -7.82 -8.47
N ASP A 69 -18.03 -7.30 -8.69
CA ASP A 69 -17.75 -6.23 -9.65
C ASP A 69 -16.31 -6.35 -10.17
N ARG A 70 -16.14 -6.54 -11.48
CA ARG A 70 -14.83 -6.69 -12.15
C ARG A 70 -14.07 -5.37 -12.27
N ASP A 71 -14.78 -4.25 -12.24
CA ASP A 71 -14.20 -2.91 -12.38
C ASP A 71 -13.78 -2.33 -11.01
N SER A 72 -13.95 -3.12 -9.94
CA SER A 72 -13.53 -2.78 -8.58
C SER A 72 -12.01 -2.86 -8.38
N SER A 73 -11.55 -2.43 -7.19
CA SER A 73 -10.13 -2.46 -6.79
C SER A 73 -9.64 -3.85 -6.37
N TRP A 74 -10.18 -4.92 -6.95
CA TRP A 74 -9.91 -6.31 -6.54
C TRP A 74 -8.44 -6.72 -6.68
N LEU A 75 -7.68 -6.13 -7.60
CA LEU A 75 -6.24 -6.36 -7.69
C LEU A 75 -5.48 -5.85 -6.45
N GLY A 76 -5.95 -4.74 -5.86
CA GLY A 76 -5.42 -4.25 -4.59
C GLY A 76 -5.66 -5.25 -3.45
N LEU A 77 -6.87 -5.84 -3.41
CA LEU A 77 -7.21 -6.89 -2.45
C LEU A 77 -6.31 -8.12 -2.65
N VAL A 78 -6.17 -8.59 -3.89
CA VAL A 78 -5.30 -9.71 -4.26
C VAL A 78 -3.86 -9.48 -3.81
N HIS A 79 -3.31 -8.29 -4.06
CA HIS A 79 -1.95 -7.97 -3.67
C HIS A 79 -1.75 -8.01 -2.16
N GLY A 80 -2.69 -7.47 -1.39
CA GLY A 80 -2.61 -7.52 0.07
C GLY A 80 -2.83 -8.92 0.64
N LEU A 81 -3.77 -9.71 0.13
CA LEU A 81 -3.94 -11.11 0.55
C LEU A 81 -2.64 -11.92 0.35
N LYS A 82 -1.97 -11.74 -0.80
CA LYS A 82 -0.65 -12.33 -1.07
C LYS A 82 0.42 -11.84 -0.09
N SER A 83 0.49 -10.53 0.14
CA SER A 83 1.49 -9.91 1.03
C SER A 83 1.38 -10.41 2.48
N PHE A 84 0.17 -10.71 2.94
CA PHE A 84 -0.10 -11.26 4.28
C PHE A 84 -0.14 -12.79 4.33
N GLY A 85 0.18 -13.45 3.21
CA GLY A 85 0.30 -14.89 3.09
C GLY A 85 -1.02 -15.65 3.16
N ILE A 86 -2.17 -14.98 3.01
CA ILE A 86 -3.50 -15.60 3.09
C ILE A 86 -3.78 -16.34 1.77
N PRO A 87 -3.90 -17.68 1.75
CA PRO A 87 -4.29 -18.40 0.55
C PRO A 87 -5.76 -18.14 0.22
N PHE A 88 -6.03 -17.78 -1.03
CA PHE A 88 -7.38 -17.45 -1.49
C PHE A 88 -7.67 -18.05 -2.87
N THR A 89 -8.96 -18.11 -3.19
CA THR A 89 -9.47 -18.30 -4.56
C THR A 89 -10.36 -17.12 -4.89
N LEU A 90 -10.27 -16.61 -6.12
CA LEU A 90 -11.17 -15.59 -6.64
C LEU A 90 -12.19 -16.25 -7.59
N THR A 91 -13.46 -15.95 -7.39
CA THR A 91 -14.54 -16.46 -8.24
C THR A 91 -15.68 -15.44 -8.35
N GLU A 92 -16.39 -15.45 -9.47
CA GLU A 92 -17.64 -14.69 -9.65
C GLU A 92 -18.87 -15.59 -9.47
N ASP A 93 -18.66 -16.90 -9.34
CA ASP A 93 -19.70 -17.88 -9.07
C ASP A 93 -19.87 -18.06 -7.56
N TYR A 94 -21.04 -17.66 -7.06
CA TYR A 94 -21.39 -17.82 -5.65
C TYR A 94 -21.47 -19.29 -5.23
N GLN A 95 -21.84 -20.21 -6.13
CA GLN A 95 -21.90 -21.64 -5.84
C GLN A 95 -20.51 -22.22 -5.60
N GLU A 96 -19.51 -21.75 -6.36
CA GLU A 96 -18.10 -22.11 -6.12
C GLU A 96 -17.59 -21.50 -4.81
N ALA A 97 -17.89 -20.22 -4.54
CA ALA A 97 -17.45 -19.56 -3.30
C ALA A 97 -17.97 -20.30 -2.06
N LEU A 98 -19.24 -20.70 -2.05
CA LEU A 98 -19.90 -21.38 -0.94
C LEU A 98 -19.41 -22.82 -0.68
N LYS A 99 -18.46 -23.34 -1.47
CA LYS A 99 -17.77 -24.61 -1.17
C LYS A 99 -16.68 -24.47 -0.11
N HIS A 100 -16.36 -23.24 0.30
CA HIS A 100 -15.32 -22.89 1.26
C HIS A 100 -15.94 -22.55 2.62
N GLN A 101 -15.20 -22.69 3.72
CA GLN A 101 -15.71 -22.32 5.06
C GLN A 101 -15.72 -20.82 5.30
N VAL A 102 -14.78 -20.08 4.69
CA VAL A 102 -14.68 -18.63 4.82
C VAL A 102 -14.86 -17.99 3.46
N VAL A 103 -15.90 -17.16 3.32
CA VAL A 103 -16.26 -16.47 2.09
C VAL A 103 -16.23 -14.97 2.33
N MET A 104 -15.45 -14.25 1.53
CA MET A 104 -15.44 -12.80 1.44
C MET A 104 -16.21 -12.35 0.21
N VAL A 105 -17.25 -11.53 0.36
CA VAL A 105 -17.95 -10.89 -0.76
C VAL A 105 -17.38 -9.49 -0.97
N TYR A 106 -16.92 -9.21 -2.19
CA TYR A 106 -16.17 -8.00 -2.51
C TYR A 106 -16.53 -7.43 -3.90
N PRO A 107 -16.62 -6.11 -4.08
CA PRO A 107 -16.48 -5.06 -3.06
C PRO A 107 -17.78 -4.72 -2.34
N VAL A 108 -18.93 -5.19 -2.82
CA VAL A 108 -20.24 -4.68 -2.36
C VAL A 108 -21.29 -5.79 -2.35
N VAL A 109 -22.15 -5.77 -1.34
CA VAL A 109 -23.34 -6.64 -1.30
C VAL A 109 -24.57 -5.78 -1.50
N SER A 110 -25.30 -6.02 -2.59
CA SER A 110 -26.64 -5.45 -2.79
C SER A 110 -27.44 -6.23 -3.84
N GLY A 111 -28.77 -6.07 -3.83
CA GLY A 111 -29.64 -6.57 -4.90
C GLY A 111 -29.44 -5.89 -6.26
N LYS A 112 -28.55 -4.89 -6.37
CA LYS A 112 -28.19 -4.29 -7.67
C LYS A 112 -27.09 -5.06 -8.38
N VAL A 113 -26.24 -5.76 -7.65
CA VAL A 113 -25.06 -6.47 -8.19
C VAL A 113 -25.14 -7.99 -8.02
N MET A 114 -26.10 -8.49 -7.24
CA MET A 114 -26.28 -9.92 -6.97
C MET A 114 -27.71 -10.36 -7.25
N THR A 115 -27.88 -11.61 -7.71
CA THR A 115 -29.21 -12.18 -7.93
C THR A 115 -29.89 -12.53 -6.59
N PRO A 116 -31.24 -12.62 -6.55
CA PRO A 116 -31.96 -13.06 -5.36
C PRO A 116 -31.52 -14.44 -4.86
N GLU A 117 -31.20 -15.37 -5.76
CA GLU A 117 -30.74 -16.72 -5.44
C GLU A 117 -29.37 -16.68 -4.75
N ALA A 118 -28.45 -15.86 -5.26
CA ALA A 118 -27.14 -15.67 -4.65
C ALA A 118 -27.25 -15.05 -3.25
N LEU A 119 -28.09 -14.01 -3.09
CA LEU A 119 -28.34 -13.37 -1.79
C LEU A 119 -28.95 -14.34 -0.79
N SER A 120 -29.94 -15.14 -1.20
CA SER A 120 -30.56 -16.16 -0.35
C SER A 120 -29.56 -17.24 0.07
N ALA A 121 -28.72 -17.71 -0.86
CA ALA A 121 -27.69 -18.70 -0.58
C ALA A 121 -26.63 -18.17 0.41
N LEU A 122 -26.18 -16.93 0.23
CA LEU A 122 -25.26 -16.25 1.15
C LEU A 122 -25.90 -16.04 2.52
N ALA A 123 -27.20 -15.72 2.58
CA ALA A 123 -27.90 -15.55 3.84
C ALA A 123 -28.00 -16.84 4.65
N ALA A 124 -28.16 -17.98 3.97
CA ALA A 124 -28.23 -19.30 4.59
C ALA A 124 -26.86 -19.88 4.98
N PHE A 125 -25.77 -19.35 4.42
CA PHE A 125 -24.43 -19.91 4.58
C PHE A 125 -23.92 -19.91 6.04
N PRO A 126 -24.02 -18.79 6.80
CA PRO A 126 -23.61 -18.79 8.20
C PRO A 126 -24.37 -19.78 9.08
N ALA A 127 -25.67 -19.95 8.86
CA ALA A 127 -26.48 -20.90 9.64
C ALA A 127 -26.00 -22.35 9.49
N LYS A 128 -25.27 -22.68 8.41
CA LYS A 128 -24.68 -24.00 8.14
C LYS A 128 -23.24 -24.13 8.65
N GLY A 129 -22.73 -23.15 9.41
CA GLY A 129 -21.37 -23.14 9.94
C GLY A 129 -20.37 -22.28 9.17
N GLY A 130 -20.79 -21.68 8.05
CA GLY A 130 -19.92 -20.83 7.24
C GLY A 130 -19.58 -19.48 7.90
N THR A 131 -18.45 -18.88 7.51
CA THR A 131 -18.10 -17.51 7.88
C THR A 131 -18.18 -16.59 6.68
N LEU A 132 -19.07 -15.60 6.76
CA LEU A 132 -19.28 -14.62 5.71
C LEU A 132 -18.65 -13.28 6.09
N VAL A 133 -17.66 -12.83 5.34
CA VAL A 133 -17.09 -11.48 5.43
C VAL A 133 -17.60 -10.69 4.23
N ALA A 134 -18.02 -9.45 4.42
CA ALA A 134 -18.47 -8.61 3.32
C ALA A 134 -18.03 -7.16 3.51
N THR A 135 -17.54 -6.56 2.44
CA THR A 135 -17.34 -5.10 2.37
C THR A 135 -18.60 -4.46 1.81
N HIS A 136 -18.90 -3.23 2.26
CA HIS A 136 -20.02 -2.42 1.77
C HIS A 136 -21.34 -3.21 1.66
N VAL A 137 -21.81 -3.77 2.77
CA VAL A 137 -23.14 -4.41 2.82
C VAL A 137 -24.22 -3.31 2.74
N LEU A 138 -24.89 -3.17 1.60
CA LEU A 138 -25.87 -2.10 1.37
C LEU A 138 -27.33 -2.54 1.49
N GLY A 139 -27.58 -3.85 1.58
CA GLY A 139 -28.93 -4.41 1.70
C GLY A 139 -29.02 -5.84 1.16
N GLY A 140 -30.16 -6.20 0.58
CA GLY A 140 -30.41 -7.54 0.05
C GLY A 140 -30.67 -8.59 1.12
N GLY A 141 -31.17 -8.19 2.30
CA GLY A 141 -31.40 -9.06 3.45
C GLY A 141 -30.15 -9.36 4.29
N LEU A 142 -28.95 -9.12 3.75
CA LEU A 142 -27.71 -9.38 4.49
C LEU A 142 -27.42 -8.30 5.55
N ASN A 143 -28.07 -7.14 5.50
CA ASN A 143 -28.00 -6.13 6.56
C ASN A 143 -28.58 -6.66 7.88
N GLU A 144 -29.77 -7.26 7.83
CA GLU A 144 -30.41 -7.86 9.00
C GLU A 144 -29.58 -9.05 9.52
N LEU A 145 -29.11 -9.91 8.61
CA LEU A 145 -28.23 -11.03 8.95
C LEU A 145 -26.96 -10.56 9.66
N SER A 146 -26.33 -9.49 9.16
CA SER A 146 -25.11 -8.91 9.73
C SER A 146 -25.36 -8.09 11.00
N GLY A 147 -26.62 -7.84 11.35
CA GLY A 147 -27.00 -7.17 12.59
C GLY A 147 -26.97 -5.65 12.51
N PHE A 148 -27.51 -5.05 11.45
CA PHE A 148 -27.73 -3.59 11.36
C PHE A 148 -28.96 -3.26 10.50
N SER A 149 -29.53 -2.07 10.69
CA SER A 149 -30.75 -1.68 9.97
C SER A 149 -30.46 -1.05 8.61
N GLN A 150 -29.47 -0.16 8.53
CA GLN A 150 -29.19 0.63 7.33
C GLN A 150 -27.69 0.91 7.17
N ALA A 151 -27.22 0.94 5.92
CA ALA A 151 -25.90 1.45 5.56
C ALA A 151 -25.97 2.96 5.25
N VAL A 152 -25.11 3.75 5.89
CA VAL A 152 -25.09 5.22 5.81
C VAL A 152 -23.78 5.67 5.16
N PRO A 153 -23.80 6.09 3.88
CA PRO A 153 -22.59 6.54 3.19
C PRO A 153 -22.07 7.86 3.77
N SER A 154 -20.75 8.02 3.78
CA SER A 154 -20.09 9.30 4.08
C SER A 154 -18.72 9.35 3.42
N THR A 155 -18.32 10.56 3.03
CA THR A 155 -16.95 10.90 2.62
C THR A 155 -16.20 11.72 3.67
N ALA A 156 -16.86 12.10 4.75
CA ALA A 156 -16.29 12.92 5.82
C ALA A 156 -15.52 12.10 6.86
N ARG A 157 -15.74 10.78 6.90
CA ARG A 157 -15.04 9.87 7.82
C ARG A 157 -13.64 9.59 7.30
N SER A 158 -12.70 9.50 8.22
CA SER A 158 -11.27 9.44 7.91
C SER A 158 -10.53 8.41 8.75
N ARG A 159 -11.11 7.95 9.87
CA ARG A 159 -10.44 7.05 10.79
C ARG A 159 -11.38 5.97 11.33
N MET A 160 -10.94 4.73 11.26
CA MET A 160 -11.58 3.60 11.93
C MET A 160 -10.80 3.25 13.19
N ARG A 161 -11.49 2.92 14.29
CA ARG A 161 -10.92 2.55 15.58
C ARG A 161 -11.53 1.26 16.09
N PHE A 162 -10.70 0.27 16.38
CA PHE A 162 -11.11 -0.94 17.07
C PHE A 162 -11.28 -0.65 18.57
N GLY A 163 -12.20 -1.37 19.23
CA GLY A 163 -12.36 -1.23 20.68
C GLY A 163 -11.11 -1.66 21.44
N ALA A 164 -10.76 -0.96 22.53
CA ALA A 164 -9.55 -1.24 23.32
C ALA A 164 -9.48 -2.67 23.91
N ASN A 165 -10.64 -3.33 24.06
CA ASN A 165 -10.72 -4.71 24.52
C ASN A 165 -10.76 -5.75 23.41
N ASN A 166 -10.67 -5.34 22.15
CA ASN A 166 -10.70 -6.23 21.01
C ASN A 166 -9.48 -7.18 21.03
N ALA A 167 -9.76 -8.49 21.03
CA ALA A 167 -8.73 -9.52 21.12
C ALA A 167 -7.74 -9.49 19.94
N PHE A 168 -8.23 -9.13 18.73
CA PHE A 168 -7.39 -8.96 17.55
C PHE A 168 -6.34 -7.86 17.78
N VAL A 169 -6.77 -6.69 18.26
CA VAL A 169 -5.88 -5.57 18.57
C VAL A 169 -4.84 -5.97 19.61
N LYS A 170 -5.29 -6.58 20.71
CA LYS A 170 -4.38 -7.05 21.78
C LYS A 170 -3.34 -8.05 21.26
N ARG A 171 -3.74 -8.93 20.34
CA ARG A 171 -2.87 -9.97 19.76
C ARG A 171 -1.80 -9.39 18.84
N TYR A 172 -2.16 -8.46 17.95
CA TYR A 172 -1.26 -8.01 16.87
C TYR A 172 -0.62 -6.65 17.12
N PHE A 173 -1.32 -5.74 17.83
CA PHE A 173 -0.89 -4.35 18.04
C PHE A 173 -0.72 -4.00 19.53
N GLY A 174 -0.97 -4.95 20.44
CA GLY A 174 -0.94 -4.73 21.88
C GLY A 174 -2.00 -3.72 22.31
N THR A 175 -1.59 -2.69 23.06
CA THR A 175 -2.50 -1.61 23.51
C THR A 175 -2.18 -0.25 22.89
N ILE A 176 -1.13 -0.17 22.07
CA ILE A 176 -0.55 1.12 21.64
C ILE A 176 -1.33 1.70 20.46
N GLU A 177 -1.74 0.85 19.52
CA GLU A 177 -2.36 1.30 18.29
C GLU A 177 -3.66 0.53 18.03
N GLN A 178 -4.73 1.28 17.80
CA GLN A 178 -6.09 0.76 17.71
C GLN A 178 -6.83 1.34 16.50
N SER A 179 -6.14 2.09 15.65
CA SER A 179 -6.77 2.89 14.61
C SER A 179 -6.12 2.72 13.25
N THR A 180 -6.94 2.84 12.21
CA THR A 180 -6.51 2.91 10.82
C THR A 180 -7.06 4.20 10.26
N GLN A 181 -6.16 5.13 9.92
CA GLN A 181 -6.52 6.29 9.10
C GLN A 181 -6.62 5.85 7.64
N PHE A 182 -7.73 6.18 6.99
CA PHE A 182 -8.03 5.74 5.64
C PHE A 182 -8.38 6.89 4.69
N GLY A 183 -8.58 8.10 5.21
CA GLY A 183 -8.87 9.30 4.43
C GLY A 183 -8.53 10.58 5.18
N SER A 184 -8.87 11.72 4.60
CA SER A 184 -8.77 13.05 5.23
C SER A 184 -9.66 14.06 4.53
N ALA A 185 -9.70 15.30 5.00
CA ALA A 185 -10.43 16.37 4.32
C ALA A 185 -9.84 16.69 2.94
N GLN A 186 -8.52 16.58 2.78
CA GLN A 186 -7.81 16.80 1.51
C GLN A 186 -7.95 15.59 0.57
N GLN A 187 -8.07 14.40 1.13
CA GLN A 187 -8.26 13.16 0.40
C GLN A 187 -9.47 12.39 0.96
N PRO A 188 -10.70 12.88 0.72
CA PRO A 188 -11.90 12.24 1.24
C PRO A 188 -12.09 10.85 0.63
N ARG A 189 -12.64 9.92 1.41
CA ARG A 189 -12.86 8.53 0.98
C ARG A 189 -14.25 8.06 1.36
N GLY A 190 -14.89 7.37 0.42
CA GLY A 190 -16.18 6.74 0.64
C GLY A 190 -16.09 5.68 1.73
N SER A 191 -17.02 5.75 2.67
CA SER A 191 -17.20 4.78 3.74
C SER A 191 -18.69 4.56 3.99
N TYR A 192 -19.04 3.41 4.54
CA TYR A 192 -20.38 3.14 5.03
C TYR A 192 -20.34 2.91 6.53
N ALA A 193 -21.24 3.57 7.26
CA ALA A 193 -21.51 3.24 8.65
C ALA A 193 -22.80 2.44 8.76
N TYR A 194 -22.86 1.57 9.75
CA TYR A 194 -24.00 0.68 9.96
C TYR A 194 -24.86 1.17 11.12
N ALA A 195 -26.05 1.64 10.80
CA ALA A 195 -26.98 2.23 11.76
C ALA A 195 -27.72 1.16 12.57
N ASN A 196 -28.05 1.50 13.82
CA ASN A 196 -28.79 0.65 14.77
C ASN A 196 -28.23 -0.78 14.85
N PRO A 197 -26.95 -0.93 15.24
CA PRO A 197 -26.32 -2.24 15.31
C PRO A 197 -27.02 -3.11 16.36
N THR A 198 -27.45 -4.30 15.94
CA THR A 198 -27.88 -5.39 16.82
C THR A 198 -26.80 -6.47 16.96
N GLY A 199 -25.83 -6.49 16.05
CA GLY A 199 -24.59 -7.26 16.18
C GLY A 199 -23.57 -6.59 17.11
N THR A 200 -22.46 -7.28 17.37
CA THR A 200 -21.33 -6.74 18.12
C THR A 200 -20.50 -5.80 17.24
N VAL A 201 -20.36 -4.55 17.68
CA VAL A 201 -19.49 -3.56 17.01
C VAL A 201 -18.04 -3.83 17.38
N LEU A 202 -17.21 -4.18 16.39
CA LEU A 202 -15.78 -4.44 16.59
C LEU A 202 -14.91 -3.21 16.37
N ALA A 203 -15.37 -2.30 15.49
CA ALA A 203 -14.73 -1.03 15.22
C ALA A 203 -15.74 0.07 14.90
N GLN A 204 -15.38 1.31 15.23
CA GLN A 204 -16.18 2.52 15.04
C GLN A 204 -15.38 3.56 14.24
N TYR A 205 -16.07 4.46 13.56
CA TYR A 205 -15.45 5.65 13.00
C TYR A 205 -15.23 6.73 14.07
N GLU A 206 -14.51 7.80 13.72
CA GLU A 206 -14.27 8.91 14.64
C GLU A 206 -15.55 9.65 15.09
N ASP A 207 -16.64 9.53 14.33
CA ASP A 207 -17.97 10.07 14.65
C ASP A 207 -18.79 9.16 15.58
N GLY A 208 -18.22 8.03 16.03
CA GLY A 208 -18.85 7.05 16.91
C GLY A 208 -19.77 6.04 16.20
N THR A 209 -19.95 6.16 14.89
CA THR A 209 -20.80 5.23 14.12
C THR A 209 -20.08 3.90 13.85
N ALA A 210 -20.84 2.81 13.70
CA ALA A 210 -20.26 1.47 13.54
C ALA A 210 -19.62 1.29 12.15
N ALA A 211 -18.34 0.90 12.12
CA ALA A 211 -17.55 0.66 10.91
C ALA A 211 -17.41 -0.82 10.59
N LEU A 212 -17.31 -1.66 11.63
CA LEU A 212 -17.19 -3.10 11.52
C LEU A 212 -18.12 -3.76 12.55
N ILE A 213 -19.03 -4.60 12.07
CA ILE A 213 -19.98 -5.36 12.90
C ILE A 213 -19.76 -6.85 12.66
N THR A 214 -19.89 -7.63 13.73
CA THR A 214 -20.01 -9.09 13.65
C THR A 214 -21.26 -9.61 14.33
N ARG A 215 -21.76 -10.76 13.88
CA ARG A 215 -22.90 -11.44 14.48
C ARG A 215 -22.79 -12.95 14.29
N ASP A 216 -23.06 -13.69 15.37
CA ASP A 216 -23.22 -15.14 15.34
C ASP A 216 -24.57 -15.52 14.72
N VAL A 217 -24.53 -16.49 13.80
CA VAL A 217 -25.72 -16.98 13.09
C VAL A 217 -25.65 -18.50 13.02
N GLY A 218 -26.45 -19.18 13.84
CA GLY A 218 -26.37 -20.63 13.97
C GLY A 218 -24.99 -21.05 14.48
N GLN A 219 -24.27 -21.85 13.69
CA GLN A 219 -22.90 -22.29 13.99
C GLN A 219 -21.82 -21.43 13.32
N GLY A 220 -22.21 -20.52 12.44
CA GLY A 220 -21.30 -19.66 11.69
C GLY A 220 -21.39 -18.21 12.14
N ARG A 221 -20.79 -17.32 11.35
CA ARG A 221 -20.63 -15.91 11.72
C ARG A 221 -20.62 -14.99 10.50
N THR A 222 -21.08 -13.77 10.68
CA THR A 222 -20.99 -12.70 9.68
C THR A 222 -20.08 -11.57 10.14
N TYR A 223 -19.41 -10.91 9.19
CA TYR A 223 -18.65 -9.68 9.38
C TYR A 223 -19.01 -8.69 8.27
N ALA A 224 -19.47 -7.49 8.65
CA ALA A 224 -19.76 -6.40 7.72
C ALA A 224 -18.78 -5.26 7.94
N LEU A 225 -17.98 -4.93 6.92
CA LEU A 225 -16.98 -3.86 6.94
C LEU A 225 -17.39 -2.70 6.01
N GLY A 226 -17.40 -1.49 6.57
CA GLY A 226 -17.77 -0.26 5.89
C GLY A 226 -16.71 0.36 4.98
N LEU A 227 -15.60 -0.32 4.73
CA LEU A 227 -14.45 0.14 3.96
C LEU A 227 -14.13 -0.82 2.80
N ASP A 228 -13.60 -0.27 1.71
CA ASP A 228 -13.04 -1.02 0.59
C ASP A 228 -11.54 -1.27 0.80
N ILE A 229 -11.20 -2.48 1.27
CA ILE A 229 -9.82 -2.88 1.55
C ILE A 229 -8.95 -2.83 0.28
N GLY A 230 -9.50 -3.22 -0.87
CA GLY A 230 -8.75 -3.23 -2.13
C GLY A 230 -8.41 -1.82 -2.61
N ALA A 231 -9.37 -0.89 -2.54
CA ALA A 231 -9.15 0.51 -2.89
C ALA A 231 -8.12 1.16 -1.97
N LEU A 232 -8.21 0.90 -0.65
CA LEU A 232 -7.21 1.39 0.30
C LEU A 232 -5.82 0.83 0.00
N SER A 233 -5.74 -0.44 -0.42
CA SER A 233 -4.47 -1.08 -0.75
C SER A 233 -3.78 -0.42 -1.93
N LEU A 234 -4.55 -0.07 -2.97
CA LEU A 234 -4.04 0.65 -4.12
C LEU A 234 -3.54 2.06 -3.76
N LEU A 235 -4.15 2.73 -2.78
CA LEU A 235 -3.64 4.04 -2.34
C LEU A 235 -2.24 3.92 -1.76
N GLY A 236 -2.05 3.01 -0.80
CA GLY A 236 -0.75 2.81 -0.17
C GLY A 236 0.32 2.33 -1.16
N GLN A 237 -0.03 1.37 -2.03
CA GLN A 237 0.93 0.79 -2.98
C GLN A 237 1.32 1.73 -4.11
N ASN A 238 0.47 2.70 -4.45
CA ASN A 238 0.75 3.69 -5.49
C ASN A 238 1.29 5.02 -4.94
N ASN A 239 1.70 5.04 -3.67
CA ASN A 239 2.20 6.24 -3.00
C ASN A 239 1.21 7.42 -3.03
N ARG A 240 -0.11 7.15 -2.93
CA ARG A 240 -1.20 8.15 -2.98
C ARG A 240 -1.86 8.39 -1.62
N GLN A 241 -1.03 8.44 -0.58
CA GLN A 241 -1.45 8.61 0.82
C GLN A 241 -1.20 10.03 1.35
N GLU A 242 -0.95 11.02 0.47
CA GLU A 242 -0.71 12.39 0.89
C GLU A 242 -1.90 12.94 1.68
N GLY A 243 -1.64 13.44 2.88
CA GLY A 243 -2.70 13.90 3.77
C GLY A 243 -3.53 12.78 4.42
N VAL A 244 -3.26 11.50 4.15
CA VAL A 244 -3.80 10.36 4.92
C VAL A 244 -2.84 9.96 6.04
N ASN A 245 -1.53 10.02 5.78
CA ASN A 245 -0.50 9.75 6.80
C ASN A 245 -0.62 10.69 8.00
N THR A 246 -0.36 10.16 9.20
CA THR A 246 -0.45 10.94 10.45
C THR A 246 0.89 11.56 10.87
N SER A 247 1.98 11.06 10.30
CA SER A 247 3.33 11.59 10.49
C SER A 247 4.04 11.77 9.14
N TYR A 248 5.00 12.69 9.13
CA TYR A 248 5.87 12.92 7.99
C TYR A 248 6.90 11.79 7.84
N VAL A 249 7.61 11.42 8.91
CA VAL A 249 8.64 10.37 8.93
C VAL A 249 8.79 9.76 10.33
N ASN A 250 9.41 8.57 10.42
CA ASN A 250 9.87 7.93 11.67
C ASN A 250 8.80 7.61 12.72
N THR A 251 7.55 7.42 12.30
CA THR A 251 6.46 6.97 13.18
C THR A 251 5.91 5.64 12.67
N PHE A 252 5.60 4.74 13.60
CA PHE A 252 4.86 3.52 13.28
C PHE A 252 3.45 3.86 12.80
N GLU A 253 3.06 3.31 11.65
CA GLU A 253 1.75 3.50 11.03
C GLU A 253 1.18 2.11 10.71
N PRO A 254 0.18 1.60 11.44
CA PRO A 254 -0.37 0.27 11.19
C PRO A 254 -1.19 0.23 9.88
N GLY A 255 -1.72 1.38 9.45
CA GLY A 255 -2.49 1.59 8.22
C GLY A 255 -3.35 0.40 7.78
N LEU A 256 -3.00 -0.10 6.58
CA LEU A 256 -3.61 -1.23 5.89
C LEU A 256 -3.37 -2.58 6.58
N ASP A 257 -2.27 -2.72 7.30
CA ASP A 257 -1.85 -3.98 7.91
C ASP A 257 -2.90 -4.45 8.91
N THR A 258 -3.55 -3.52 9.61
CA THR A 258 -4.67 -3.82 10.52
C THR A 258 -5.80 -4.57 9.84
N LEU A 259 -6.16 -4.20 8.61
CA LEU A 259 -7.27 -4.83 7.88
C LEU A 259 -6.88 -6.23 7.39
N TYR A 260 -5.66 -6.41 6.89
CA TYR A 260 -5.20 -7.72 6.41
C TYR A 260 -4.84 -8.69 7.53
N LEU A 261 -4.26 -8.22 8.62
CA LEU A 261 -4.07 -9.04 9.81
C LEU A 261 -5.42 -9.47 10.38
N TRP A 262 -6.44 -8.61 10.33
CA TRP A 262 -7.80 -8.96 10.73
C TRP A 262 -8.42 -10.03 9.82
N LEU A 263 -8.30 -9.89 8.51
CA LEU A 263 -8.74 -10.93 7.56
C LEU A 263 -7.99 -12.25 7.77
N ARG A 264 -6.69 -12.19 8.00
CA ARG A 264 -5.87 -13.37 8.33
C ARG A 264 -6.36 -14.04 9.60
N ASP A 265 -6.66 -13.26 10.64
CA ASP A 265 -7.16 -13.77 11.93
C ASP A 265 -8.53 -14.46 11.77
N ILE A 266 -9.45 -13.87 11.00
CA ILE A 266 -10.73 -14.51 10.64
C ILE A 266 -10.50 -15.82 9.91
N TYR A 267 -9.66 -15.80 8.87
CA TYR A 267 -9.36 -16.98 8.08
C TYR A 267 -8.81 -18.12 8.95
N GLN A 268 -7.82 -17.84 9.80
CA GLN A 268 -7.22 -18.84 10.69
C GLN A 268 -8.17 -19.33 11.79
N GLN A 269 -9.15 -18.52 12.20
CA GLN A 269 -10.12 -18.90 13.25
C GLN A 269 -11.24 -19.79 12.71
N HIS A 270 -11.66 -19.58 11.46
CA HIS A 270 -12.90 -20.16 10.94
C HIS A 270 -12.70 -21.17 9.81
N GLU A 271 -11.47 -21.41 9.38
CA GLU A 271 -11.10 -22.51 8.50
C GLU A 271 -10.20 -23.51 9.24
N PRO A 272 -10.70 -24.71 9.59
CA PRO A 272 -9.95 -25.70 10.36
C PRO A 272 -8.63 -26.13 9.69
N ASP A 273 -8.61 -26.17 8.37
CA ASP A 273 -7.43 -26.56 7.58
C ASP A 273 -6.67 -25.33 7.06
N ALA A 274 -6.78 -24.19 7.76
CA ALA A 274 -6.15 -22.94 7.35
C ALA A 274 -4.63 -23.07 7.34
N VAL A 275 -4.01 -22.68 6.23
CA VAL A 275 -2.56 -22.55 6.09
C VAL A 275 -2.25 -21.10 5.78
N VAL A 276 -1.25 -20.52 6.43
CA VAL A 276 -0.74 -19.20 6.05
C VAL A 276 0.68 -19.36 5.53
N LEU A 277 0.96 -18.75 4.38
CA LEU A 277 2.30 -18.74 3.82
C LEU A 277 3.19 -17.81 4.65
N GLY A 278 4.38 -18.29 5.01
CA GLY A 278 5.38 -17.48 5.68
C GLY A 278 5.73 -16.28 4.82
N THR A 279 5.58 -15.08 5.36
CA THR A 279 5.94 -13.81 4.70
C THR A 279 7.41 -13.45 4.90
N VAL A 280 8.13 -14.26 5.68
CA VAL A 280 9.55 -14.12 5.96
C VAL A 280 10.29 -15.30 5.31
N PRO A 281 11.35 -15.04 4.52
CA PRO A 281 12.15 -16.08 3.89
C PRO A 281 12.76 -17.09 4.88
N ASP A 282 13.13 -18.27 4.36
CA ASP A 282 13.92 -19.30 5.05
C ASP A 282 13.37 -19.78 6.41
N GLY A 283 12.06 -19.71 6.58
CA GLY A 283 11.39 -20.12 7.82
C GLY A 283 11.76 -19.27 9.04
N LYS A 284 12.28 -18.06 8.83
CA LYS A 284 12.61 -17.14 9.93
C LYS A 284 11.33 -16.47 10.46
N ARG A 285 11.44 -15.91 11.68
CA ARG A 285 10.31 -15.22 12.35
C ARG A 285 10.20 -13.74 12.01
N LEU A 286 11.29 -13.15 11.54
CA LEU A 286 11.41 -11.72 11.24
C LEU A 286 12.48 -11.53 10.17
N SER A 287 12.19 -10.67 9.20
CA SER A 287 13.20 -10.07 8.34
C SER A 287 13.40 -8.63 8.79
N ILE A 288 14.66 -8.21 8.99
CA ILE A 288 15.02 -6.82 9.25
C ILE A 288 15.79 -6.36 8.03
N LEU A 289 15.25 -5.39 7.31
CA LEU A 289 15.94 -4.72 6.22
C LEU A 289 16.40 -3.37 6.75
N LEU A 290 17.71 -3.14 6.75
CA LEU A 290 18.28 -1.86 7.14
C LEU A 290 18.60 -1.06 5.88
N THR A 291 17.82 -0.03 5.62
CA THR A 291 17.91 0.77 4.40
C THR A 291 18.23 2.22 4.72
N HIS A 292 18.98 2.87 3.85
CA HIS A 292 19.27 4.30 3.93
C HIS A 292 18.81 5.01 2.68
N ASP A 293 17.95 6.01 2.85
CA ASP A 293 17.58 6.97 1.82
C ASP A 293 18.65 8.08 1.78
N ILE A 294 19.33 8.24 0.65
CA ILE A 294 20.37 9.24 0.43
C ILE A 294 20.00 10.10 -0.79
N ASP A 295 19.32 11.20 -0.50
CA ASP A 295 18.86 12.22 -1.44
C ASP A 295 19.51 13.60 -1.22
N PHE A 296 20.52 13.67 -0.34
CA PHE A 296 21.16 14.92 0.06
C PHE A 296 22.69 14.84 0.08
N THR A 297 23.34 15.91 -0.39
CA THR A 297 24.81 16.02 -0.52
C THR A 297 25.56 15.64 0.75
N ARG A 298 25.10 16.10 1.92
CA ARG A 298 25.76 15.77 3.20
C ARG A 298 25.56 14.31 3.61
N SER A 299 24.43 13.72 3.25
CA SER A 299 24.11 12.31 3.57
C SER A 299 25.08 11.35 2.87
N VAL A 300 25.51 11.65 1.64
CA VAL A 300 26.54 10.87 0.94
C VAL A 300 27.86 10.83 1.72
N ASN A 301 28.24 11.92 2.38
CA ASN A 301 29.45 11.97 3.19
C ASN A 301 29.30 11.16 4.49
N ASN A 302 28.12 11.21 5.10
CA ASN A 302 27.84 10.48 6.34
C ASN A 302 27.69 8.97 6.11
N ALA A 303 27.26 8.55 4.92
CA ALA A 303 26.99 7.16 4.56
C ALA A 303 28.14 6.21 4.92
N LEU A 304 29.39 6.63 4.71
CA LEU A 304 30.56 5.81 5.03
C LEU A 304 30.71 5.54 6.53
N ALA A 305 30.36 6.50 7.39
CA ALA A 305 30.41 6.31 8.84
C ALA A 305 29.34 5.31 9.30
N TYR A 306 28.13 5.40 8.76
CA TYR A 306 27.07 4.41 9.03
C TYR A 306 27.47 3.02 8.53
N ALA A 307 28.04 2.92 7.33
CA ALA A 307 28.48 1.64 6.76
C ALA A 307 29.61 1.01 7.57
N GLN A 308 30.59 1.82 8.00
CA GLN A 308 31.67 1.36 8.86
C GLN A 308 31.14 0.80 10.18
N PHE A 309 30.23 1.52 10.84
CA PHE A 309 29.60 1.04 12.07
C PHE A 309 28.81 -0.25 11.84
N GLN A 310 28.01 -0.33 10.77
CA GLN A 310 27.25 -1.53 10.43
C GLN A 310 28.16 -2.74 10.21
N LYS A 311 29.26 -2.56 9.47
CA LYS A 311 30.27 -3.58 9.24
C LYS A 311 30.90 -4.06 10.56
N GLU A 312 31.22 -3.15 11.48
CA GLU A 312 31.71 -3.49 12.82
C GLU A 312 30.71 -4.31 13.64
N GLN A 313 29.41 -4.09 13.42
CA GLN A 313 28.33 -4.87 14.04
C GLN A 313 27.99 -6.17 13.26
N GLY A 314 28.67 -6.45 12.14
CA GLY A 314 28.37 -7.61 11.29
C GLY A 314 27.01 -7.52 10.59
N VAL A 315 26.50 -6.30 10.37
CA VAL A 315 25.23 -6.03 9.68
C VAL A 315 25.53 -5.41 8.31
N ALA A 316 24.81 -5.85 7.29
CA ALA A 316 24.79 -5.19 5.99
C ALA A 316 23.54 -4.31 5.87
N GLY A 317 23.68 -3.14 5.26
CA GLY A 317 22.57 -2.28 4.89
C GLY A 317 22.49 -2.05 3.39
N THR A 318 21.32 -1.60 2.93
CA THR A 318 21.09 -1.16 1.55
C THR A 318 21.05 0.37 1.49
N TYR A 319 21.91 0.95 0.68
CA TYR A 319 22.05 2.39 0.51
C TYR A 319 21.39 2.79 -0.81
N PHE A 320 20.20 3.39 -0.72
CA PHE A 320 19.47 3.93 -1.86
C PHE A 320 19.97 5.35 -2.15
N ILE A 321 20.80 5.48 -3.18
CA ILE A 321 21.52 6.72 -3.45
C ILE A 321 20.93 7.38 -4.69
N GLN A 322 20.54 8.64 -4.55
CA GLN A 322 20.09 9.44 -5.68
C GLN A 322 21.27 9.77 -6.59
N THR A 323 21.13 9.52 -7.89
CA THR A 323 22.14 9.91 -8.88
C THR A 323 21.96 11.38 -9.26
N LYS A 324 22.03 12.30 -8.29
CA LYS A 324 21.87 13.73 -8.56
C LYS A 324 23.14 14.29 -9.21
N TYR A 325 23.10 14.39 -10.53
CA TYR A 325 24.15 14.99 -11.37
C TYR A 325 23.77 16.40 -11.88
N VAL A 326 22.62 16.95 -11.44
CA VAL A 326 22.15 18.30 -11.79
C VAL A 326 22.06 19.14 -10.53
N ARG A 327 22.61 20.35 -10.54
CA ARG A 327 22.42 21.37 -9.51
C ARG A 327 21.07 22.03 -9.74
N ASP A 328 20.27 22.12 -8.68
CA ASP A 328 19.01 22.86 -8.69
C ASP A 328 18.90 23.75 -7.45
N TRP A 329 17.73 24.35 -7.23
CA TRP A 329 17.47 25.19 -6.06
C TRP A 329 17.52 24.42 -4.73
N ASN A 330 17.25 23.11 -4.75
CA ASN A 330 17.10 22.31 -3.54
C ASN A 330 18.43 21.73 -3.04
N ASP A 331 19.35 21.36 -3.94
CA ASP A 331 20.66 20.83 -3.55
C ASP A 331 21.71 20.89 -4.67
N ASP A 332 22.98 20.68 -4.31
CA ASP A 332 24.12 20.61 -5.22
C ASP A 332 24.26 19.23 -5.90
N VAL A 333 25.17 19.13 -6.86
CA VAL A 333 25.57 17.87 -7.51
C VAL A 333 26.42 17.04 -6.55
N PHE A 334 25.85 15.93 -6.07
CA PHE A 334 26.59 15.00 -5.22
C PHE A 334 26.94 13.68 -5.89
N PHE A 335 26.34 13.34 -7.04
CA PHE A 335 26.77 12.21 -7.87
C PHE A 335 27.84 12.64 -8.89
N ASN A 336 28.95 13.18 -8.36
CA ASN A 336 30.15 13.55 -9.11
C ASN A 336 31.27 12.51 -8.90
N THR A 337 32.49 12.76 -9.39
CA THR A 337 33.64 11.84 -9.19
C THR A 337 33.87 11.48 -7.71
N ALA A 338 33.78 12.45 -6.81
CA ALA A 338 33.98 12.20 -5.38
C ALA A 338 32.80 11.43 -4.77
N GLY A 339 31.57 11.71 -5.19
CA GLY A 339 30.38 10.94 -4.79
C GLY A 339 30.49 9.49 -5.24
N ALA A 340 30.78 9.25 -6.53
CA ALA A 340 30.94 7.92 -7.10
C ALA A 340 32.06 7.11 -6.40
N ALA A 341 33.15 7.77 -6.00
CA ALA A 341 34.20 7.13 -5.21
C ALA A 341 33.69 6.66 -3.84
N LYS A 342 32.82 7.43 -3.17
CA LYS A 342 32.19 7.02 -1.90
C LYS A 342 31.20 5.88 -2.09
N VAL A 343 30.41 5.91 -3.17
CA VAL A 343 29.52 4.80 -3.53
C VAL A 343 30.31 3.50 -3.75
N SER A 344 31.46 3.60 -4.40
CA SER A 344 32.36 2.44 -4.58
C SER A 344 32.86 1.91 -3.23
N GLN A 345 33.24 2.80 -2.31
CA GLN A 345 33.66 2.41 -0.96
C GLN A 345 32.54 1.70 -0.17
N LEU A 346 31.27 2.13 -0.29
CA LEU A 346 30.15 1.44 0.34
C LEU A 346 30.06 -0.01 -0.13
N LYS A 347 30.19 -0.23 -1.44
CA LYS A 347 30.21 -1.57 -2.04
C LYS A 347 31.41 -2.40 -1.54
N ASP A 348 32.59 -1.80 -1.46
CA ASP A 348 33.81 -2.47 -0.95
C ASP A 348 33.70 -2.83 0.54
N MET A 349 32.87 -2.11 1.30
CA MET A 349 32.53 -2.46 2.69
C MET A 349 31.55 -3.64 2.81
N GLY A 350 31.00 -4.14 1.70
CA GLY A 350 30.01 -5.21 1.67
C GLY A 350 28.56 -4.74 1.78
N MET A 351 28.30 -3.44 1.60
CA MET A 351 26.95 -2.88 1.59
C MET A 351 26.31 -3.06 0.23
N GLU A 352 24.97 -3.16 0.21
CA GLU A 352 24.23 -3.09 -1.04
C GLU A 352 24.05 -1.62 -1.45
N VAL A 353 24.24 -1.32 -2.73
CA VAL A 353 23.99 -0.01 -3.32
C VAL A 353 22.85 -0.14 -4.31
N ALA A 354 21.81 0.67 -4.14
CA ALA A 354 20.63 0.69 -4.99
C ALA A 354 20.26 2.12 -5.38
N SER A 355 19.37 2.26 -6.37
CA SER A 355 18.88 3.56 -6.84
C SER A 355 17.80 4.09 -5.91
N HIS A 356 17.90 5.36 -5.51
CA HIS A 356 16.82 6.08 -4.83
C HIS A 356 15.52 6.17 -5.66
N SER A 357 15.66 6.17 -6.99
CA SER A 357 14.60 6.43 -7.96
C SER A 357 14.49 5.38 -9.04
#